data_AF-A0A4Y3VHP1-F1
#
_entry.id   AF-A0A4Y3VHP1-F1
#
_cell.length_a   1.000
_cell.length_b   1.000
_cell.length_c   1.000
_cell.angle_alpha   90.00
_cell.angle_beta   90.00
_cell.angle_gamma   90.00
#
_symmetry.space_group_name_H-M   'P 1'
#
loop_
_entity.id
_entity.type
_entity.pdbx_description
1 polymer ?
#
loop_
_entity_poly.entity_id
_entity_poly.type
_entity_poly.pdbx_seq_one_letter_code
_entity_poly.pdbx_strand_id
1 'polypeptide(L)' 'MLWSDPENEPPKELRDAQEMLRRLGVLMALAVVLTMIVLGLG' A
#
# COMPACT_ATOMS: atom_id res chain seq x y z
N MET A 1 -18.24 -26.86 -11.40
CA MET A 1 -18.37 -25.46 -10.91
C MET A 1 -17.89 -25.36 -9.46
N LEU A 2 -16.69 -25.88 -9.13
CA LEU A 2 -16.10 -25.81 -7.77
C LEU A 2 -15.20 -24.58 -7.57
N TRP A 3 -15.09 -23.76 -8.60
CA TRP A 3 -14.55 -22.41 -8.56
C TRP A 3 -15.61 -21.45 -9.08
N SER A 4 -16.79 -21.51 -8.47
CA SER A 4 -17.68 -20.36 -8.52
C SER A 4 -17.21 -19.52 -7.36
N ASP A 5 -16.20 -18.70 -7.59
CA ASP A 5 -15.81 -17.66 -6.65
C ASP A 5 -17.11 -16.96 -6.26
N PRO A 6 -17.54 -17.04 -4.99
CA PRO A 6 -18.68 -16.25 -4.57
C PRO A 6 -18.32 -14.81 -4.91
N GLU A 7 -19.25 -14.08 -5.52
CA GLU A 7 -19.15 -12.64 -5.73
C GLU A 7 -19.12 -11.96 -4.36
N ASN A 8 -17.96 -12.07 -3.71
CA ASN A 8 -17.67 -11.67 -2.37
C ASN A 8 -16.47 -10.74 -2.50
N GLU A 9 -16.69 -9.68 -3.29
CA GLU A 9 -15.73 -8.59 -3.34
C GLU A 9 -15.42 -8.17 -1.90
N PRO A 10 -14.13 -8.02 -1.56
CA PRO A 10 -13.76 -7.67 -0.20
C PRO A 10 -14.50 -6.38 0.20
N PRO A 11 -15.03 -6.32 1.44
CA PRO A 11 -15.84 -5.19 1.90
C PRO A 11 -15.13 -3.87 1.63
N LYS A 12 -15.91 -2.85 1.26
CA LYS A 12 -15.40 -1.54 0.83
C LYS A 12 -14.38 -0.96 1.82
N GLU A 13 -14.63 -1.10 3.12
CA GLU A 13 -13.73 -0.67 4.19
C GLU A 13 -12.33 -1.31 4.12
N LEU A 14 -12.24 -2.60 3.75
CA LEU A 14 -10.95 -3.29 3.57
C LEU A 14 -10.22 -2.81 2.32
N ARG A 15 -10.96 -2.51 1.25
CA ARG A 15 -10.41 -1.95 0.01
C ARG A 15 -9.87 -0.54 0.24
N ASP A 16 -10.62 0.28 0.97
CA ASP A 16 -10.22 1.65 1.33
C ASP A 16 -9.01 1.63 2.27
N ALA A 17 -8.99 0.72 3.25
CA ALA A 17 -7.84 0.51 4.12
C ALA A 17 -6.60 0.02 3.33
N GLN A 18 -6.77 -0.91 2.38
CA GLN A 18 -5.68 -1.34 1.50
C GLN A 18 -5.13 -0.19 0.65
N GLU A 19 -6.01 0.65 0.11
CA GLU A 19 -5.58 1.81 -0.68
C GLU A 19 -4.83 2.82 0.19
N MET A 20 -5.32 3.09 1.41
CA MET A 20 -4.65 3.95 2.37
C MET A 20 -3.28 3.39 2.77
N LEU A 21 -3.21 2.09 3.08
CA LEU A 21 -1.96 1.41 3.43
C LEU A 21 -0.96 1.41 2.26
N ARG A 22 -1.43 1.25 1.02
CA ARG A 22 -0.57 1.32 -0.17
C ARG A 22 0.02 2.72 -0.35
N ARG A 23 -0.79 3.76 -0.17
CA ARG A 23 -0.32 5.16 -0.21
C ARG A 23 0.68 5.44 0.90
N LEU A 24 0.39 5.04 2.14
CA LEU A 24 1.29 5.19 3.29
C LEU A 24 2.62 4.45 3.07
N GLY A 25 2.59 3.24 2.51
CA GLY A 25 3.78 2.48 2.17
C GLY A 25 4.67 3.20 1.15
N VAL A 26 4.06 3.79 0.11
CA VAL A 26 4.80 4.60 -0.89
C VAL A 26 5.41 5.85 -0.25
N LEU A 27 4.67 6.55 0.60
CA LEU A 27 5.19 7.72 1.32
C LEU A 27 6.36 7.36 2.24
N MET A 28 6.27 6.24 2.96
CA MET A 28 7.36 5.73 3.79
C MET A 28 8.58 5.35 2.96
N ALA A 29 8.41 4.68 1.82
CA ALA A 29 9.51 4.35 0.92
C ALA A 29 10.20 5.62 0.39
N LEU A 30 9.42 6.64 -0.01
CA LEU A 30 9.96 7.94 -0.43
C LEU A 30 10.72 8.64 0.69
N ALA A 31 10.20 8.64 1.92
CA ALA A 31 10.86 9.23 3.07
C ALA A 31 12.22 8.57 3.36
N VAL A 32 12.29 7.24 3.29
CA VAL A 32 13.56 6.50 3.45
C VAL A 32 14.55 6.86 2.36
N VAL A 33 14.12 6.88 1.08
CA VAL A 33 14.99 7.24 -0.04
C VAL A 33 15.52 8.67 0.11
N LEU A 34 14.66 9.62 0.44
CA LEU A 34 15.06 11.01 0.70
C LEU A 34 16.05 11.11 1.86
N THR A 35 15.80 10.36 2.94
CA THR A 35 16.71 10.29 4.09
C THR A 35 18.08 9.77 3.67
N MET A 36 18.13 8.71 2.87
CA MET A 36 19.39 8.17 2.34
C MET A 36 20.13 9.18 1.46
N ILE A 37 19.42 9.96 0.63
CA ILE A 37 20.01 11.01 -0.19
C ILE A 37 20.58 12.13 0.69
N VAL A 38 19.83 12.59 1.69
CA VAL A 38 20.27 13.65 2.60
C VAL A 38 21.49 13.21 3.41
N LEU A 39 21.49 11.98 3.94
CA LEU A 39 22.62 11.44 4.69
C LEU A 39 23.84 11.11 3.81
N GLY A 40 23.63 10.76 2.54
CA GLY A 40 24.70 10.42 1.61
C GLY A 40 25.33 11.62 0.91
N LEU A 41 24.63 12.76 0.83
CA LEU A 41 25.12 14.00 0.24
C LEU A 41 25.52 15.06 1.28
N GLY A 42 25.17 14.86 2.56
CA GLY A 42 25.47 15.74 3.68
C GLY A 42 26.81 15.46 4.36
#